data_AF-A0A958UMZ5-F1
#
_entry.id   AF-A0A958UMZ5-F1
#
_cell.length_a   1.000
_cell.length_b   1.000
_cell.length_c   1.000
_cell.angle_alpha   90.00
_cell.angle_beta   90.00
_cell.angle_gamma   90.00
#
_symmetry.space_group_name_H-M   'P 1'
#
loop_
_entity.id
_entity.type
_entity.pdbx_description
1 polymer ?
#
loop_
_entity_poly.entity_id
_entity_poly.type
_entity_poly.pdbx_seq_one_letter_code
_entity_poly.pdbx_strand_id
1 'polypeptide(L)'
;NTGFYIEYLFRSFKAMKDKRESIPVFFNFGLIAFIGIIFPIGGYIFLKDGLAGNWLWFGLLSVVLFIIGVFMFRNLFRRNITTVFYLTIAFIVMVIWFGLPLSKAITINPEYKPFSELQTWEKQQNLKVYEFSDMTPELIWDYGEKMEVLKKEENTRIPEENQFGVLVQEENLEQFKETFHNYKRERIARYDMNPKGPNSRTHKTRLYRELFIVTKQ
;
A
#
# COMPACT_ATOMS: atom_id res chain seq x y z
N ASN A 1 -19.58 1.31 -21.94
CA ASN A 1 -20.28 2.39 -21.19
C ASN A 1 -19.39 3.58 -20.89
N THR A 2 -18.28 3.45 -20.15
CA THR A 2 -17.42 4.60 -19.78
C THR A 2 -16.78 5.33 -20.97
N GLY A 3 -16.25 4.60 -21.96
CA GLY A 3 -15.65 5.21 -23.15
C GLY A 3 -16.65 6.03 -23.97
N PHE A 4 -17.89 5.53 -24.14
CA PHE A 4 -18.96 6.27 -24.81
C PHE A 4 -19.34 7.56 -24.08
N TYR A 5 -19.34 7.54 -22.74
CA TYR A 5 -19.60 8.74 -21.95
C TYR A 5 -18.51 9.80 -22.12
N ILE A 6 -17.23 9.41 -22.12
CA ILE A 6 -16.12 10.34 -22.37
C ILE A 6 -16.20 10.92 -23.79
N GLU A 7 -16.49 10.09 -24.79
CA GLU A 7 -16.68 10.55 -26.18
C GLU A 7 -17.86 11.54 -26.31
N TYR A 8 -18.97 11.26 -25.63
CA TYR A 8 -20.11 12.19 -25.54
C TYR A 8 -19.68 13.54 -24.93
N LEU A 9 -18.91 13.53 -23.83
CA LEU A 9 -18.40 14.75 -23.22
C LEU A 9 -17.47 15.52 -24.15
N PHE A 10 -16.59 14.85 -24.90
CA PHE A 10 -15.69 15.51 -25.85
C PHE A 10 -16.45 16.26 -26.94
N ARG A 11 -17.56 15.70 -27.43
CA ARG A 11 -18.36 16.30 -28.51
C ARG A 11 -19.30 17.39 -28.01
N SER A 12 -19.95 17.16 -26.87
CA SER A 12 -21.16 17.92 -26.50
C SER A 12 -20.97 18.86 -25.31
N PHE A 13 -19.92 18.70 -24.49
CA PHE A 13 -19.81 19.42 -23.21
C PHE A 13 -19.76 20.94 -23.36
N LYS A 14 -19.13 21.46 -24.42
CA LYS A 14 -19.06 22.91 -24.67
C LYS A 14 -20.46 23.52 -24.84
N ALA A 15 -21.35 22.80 -25.52
CA ALA A 15 -22.73 23.22 -25.80
C ALA A 15 -23.74 22.79 -24.71
N MET A 16 -23.32 21.96 -23.75
CA MET A 16 -24.19 21.42 -22.70
C MET A 16 -24.71 22.53 -21.77
N LYS A 17 -26.03 22.69 -21.73
CA LYS A 17 -26.72 23.67 -20.87
C LYS A 17 -27.34 23.05 -19.63
N ASP A 18 -27.64 21.75 -19.67
CA ASP A 18 -28.23 21.08 -18.52
C ASP A 18 -27.22 21.02 -17.36
N LYS A 19 -27.64 21.57 -16.22
CA LYS A 19 -26.86 21.58 -14.99
C LYS A 19 -26.77 20.20 -14.36
N ARG A 20 -27.76 19.32 -14.58
CA ARG A 20 -27.75 17.96 -14.05
C ARG A 20 -26.64 17.11 -14.65
N GLU A 21 -26.26 17.37 -15.89
CA GLU A 21 -25.15 16.69 -16.58
C GLU A 21 -23.82 17.40 -16.38
N SER A 22 -23.80 18.74 -16.43
CA SER A 22 -22.55 19.50 -16.34
C SER A 22 -21.98 19.57 -14.92
N ILE A 23 -22.81 19.70 -13.88
CA ILE A 23 -22.34 19.81 -12.48
C ILE A 23 -21.51 18.59 -12.06
N PRO A 24 -21.94 17.33 -12.29
CA PRO A 24 -21.12 16.16 -11.95
C PRO A 24 -19.73 16.17 -12.60
N VAL A 25 -19.64 16.64 -13.85
CA VAL A 25 -18.37 16.74 -14.58
C VAL A 25 -17.46 17.82 -13.98
N PHE A 26 -18.03 19.00 -13.71
CA PHE A 26 -17.31 20.08 -13.01
C PHE A 26 -16.84 19.66 -11.62
N PHE A 27 -17.67 18.92 -10.89
CA PHE A 27 -17.33 18.41 -9.57
C PHE A 27 -16.20 17.39 -9.63
N ASN A 28 -16.29 16.39 -10.52
CA ASN A 28 -15.28 15.34 -10.64
C ASN A 28 -13.90 15.91 -11.02
N PHE A 29 -13.81 16.63 -12.14
CA PHE A 29 -12.53 17.18 -12.58
C PHE A 29 -12.06 18.35 -11.70
N GLY A 30 -13.00 19.12 -11.15
CA GLY A 30 -12.69 20.19 -10.20
C GLY A 30 -12.10 19.67 -8.90
N LEU A 31 -12.58 18.52 -8.40
CA LEU A 31 -12.02 17.88 -7.22
C LEU A 31 -10.57 17.43 -7.45
N ILE A 32 -10.28 16.82 -8.61
CA ILE A 32 -8.91 16.41 -8.97
C ILE A 32 -7.99 17.63 -9.08
N ALA A 33 -8.45 18.69 -9.76
CA ALA A 33 -7.69 19.93 -9.91
C ALA A 33 -7.43 20.60 -8.54
N PHE A 34 -8.42 20.57 -7.65
CA PHE A 34 -8.31 21.09 -6.29
C PHE A 34 -7.27 20.34 -5.47
N ILE A 35 -7.27 18.99 -5.54
CA ILE A 35 -6.25 18.16 -4.89
C ILE A 35 -4.85 18.56 -5.37
N GLY A 36 -4.66 18.77 -6.68
CA GLY A 36 -3.38 19.22 -7.23
C GLY A 36 -2.90 20.57 -6.68
N ILE A 37 -3.81 21.54 -6.57
CA ILE A 37 -3.50 22.89 -6.08
C ILE A 37 -3.19 22.90 -4.58
N ILE A 38 -3.95 22.14 -3.78
CA ILE A 38 -3.75 22.11 -2.32
C ILE A 38 -2.57 21.22 -1.91
N PHE A 39 -2.11 20.32 -2.79
CA PHE A 39 -1.06 19.34 -2.50
C PHE A 39 0.24 19.94 -1.93
N PRO A 40 0.80 21.07 -2.39
CA PRO A 40 2.02 21.63 -1.81
C PRO A 40 1.90 21.91 -0.31
N ILE A 41 0.73 22.36 0.15
CA ILE A 41 0.47 22.65 1.57
C ILE A 41 0.02 21.39 2.30
N GLY A 42 -0.99 20.69 1.77
CA GLY A 42 -1.54 19.49 2.39
C GLY A 42 -0.52 18.37 2.49
N GLY A 43 0.17 18.09 1.39
CA GLY A 43 1.25 17.10 1.34
C GLY A 43 2.38 17.41 2.32
N TYR A 44 2.77 18.68 2.49
CA TYR A 44 3.76 19.07 3.48
C TYR A 44 3.30 18.74 4.90
N ILE A 45 2.08 19.16 5.26
CA ILE A 45 1.53 18.91 6.61
C ILE A 45 1.48 17.41 6.93
N PHE A 46 1.14 16.57 5.95
CA PHE A 46 1.02 15.12 6.14
C PHE A 46 2.35 14.36 6.07
N LEU A 47 3.32 14.81 5.26
CA LEU A 47 4.56 14.07 4.99
C LEU A 47 5.77 14.61 5.75
N LYS A 48 5.70 15.81 6.35
CA LYS A 48 6.84 16.49 6.99
C LYS A 48 7.72 15.60 7.86
N ASP A 49 7.11 14.68 8.63
CA ASP A 49 7.83 13.82 9.58
C ASP A 49 8.69 12.74 8.88
N GLY A 50 8.40 12.42 7.62
CA GLY A 50 9.13 11.45 6.81
C GLY A 50 9.86 12.06 5.59
N LEU A 51 9.83 13.38 5.39
CA LEU A 51 10.46 14.02 4.22
C LEU A 51 11.99 14.06 4.26
N ALA A 52 12.62 13.66 5.36
CA ALA A 52 14.08 13.62 5.49
C ALA A 52 14.72 12.84 4.33
N GLY A 53 15.55 13.52 3.53
CA GLY A 53 16.21 12.96 2.35
C GLY A 53 15.37 12.92 1.06
N ASN A 54 14.07 13.23 1.10
CA ASN A 54 13.16 13.16 -0.07
C ASN A 54 12.55 14.51 -0.48
N TRP A 55 13.06 15.63 0.07
CA TRP A 55 12.57 16.99 -0.23
C TRP A 55 12.55 17.35 -1.72
N LEU A 56 13.54 16.87 -2.48
CA LEU A 56 13.61 17.10 -3.93
C LEU A 56 12.39 16.50 -4.64
N TRP A 57 12.09 15.22 -4.36
CA TRP A 57 10.94 14.52 -4.94
C TRP A 57 9.62 15.17 -4.53
N PHE A 58 9.50 15.58 -3.26
CA PHE A 58 8.33 16.31 -2.78
C PHE A 58 8.16 17.66 -3.47
N GLY A 59 9.24 18.43 -3.65
CA GLY A 59 9.21 19.71 -4.36
C GLY A 59 8.80 19.54 -5.82
N LEU A 60 9.38 18.58 -6.53
CA LEU A 60 9.05 18.27 -7.92
C LEU A 60 7.57 17.87 -8.06
N LEU A 61 7.10 16.92 -7.24
CA LEU A 61 5.71 16.51 -7.22
C LEU A 61 4.79 17.71 -6.93
N SER A 62 5.11 18.52 -5.93
CA SER A 62 4.30 19.68 -5.54
C SER A 62 4.15 20.71 -6.67
N VAL A 63 5.26 21.08 -7.31
CA VAL A 63 5.26 22.03 -8.42
C VAL A 63 4.46 21.47 -9.61
N VAL A 64 4.70 20.22 -9.98
CA VAL A 64 4.03 19.59 -11.12
C VAL A 64 2.53 19.45 -10.88
N LEU A 65 2.10 18.96 -9.71
CA LEU A 65 0.67 18.81 -9.40
C LEU A 65 -0.03 20.18 -9.30
N PHE A 66 0.63 21.19 -8.75
CA PHE A 66 0.10 22.55 -8.69
C PHE A 66 -0.12 23.12 -10.10
N ILE A 67 0.88 23.02 -10.98
CA ILE A 67 0.80 23.48 -12.37
C ILE A 67 -0.31 22.75 -13.12
N ILE A 68 -0.38 21.43 -13.02
CA ILE A 68 -1.43 20.63 -13.66
C ILE A 68 -2.80 21.02 -13.11
N GLY A 69 -2.97 21.17 -11.80
CA GLY A 69 -4.22 21.59 -11.17
C GLY A 69 -4.71 22.96 -11.66
N VAL A 70 -3.82 23.95 -11.76
CA VAL A 70 -4.13 25.27 -12.33
C VAL A 70 -4.55 25.16 -13.80
N PHE A 71 -3.82 24.39 -14.61
CA PHE A 71 -4.19 24.16 -16.01
C PHE A 71 -5.52 23.41 -16.17
N MET A 72 -5.80 22.45 -15.28
CA MET A 72 -7.06 21.72 -15.26
C MET A 72 -8.22 22.67 -14.97
N PHE A 73 -8.16 23.47 -13.91
CA PHE A 73 -9.21 24.47 -13.63
C PHE A 73 -9.41 25.43 -14.79
N ARG A 74 -8.31 25.99 -15.34
CA ARG A 74 -8.38 26.90 -16.48
C ARG A 74 -9.11 26.28 -17.67
N ASN A 75 -8.79 25.04 -18.03
CA ASN A 75 -9.44 24.35 -19.15
C ASN A 75 -10.87 23.90 -18.83
N LEU A 76 -11.15 23.56 -17.58
CA LEU A 76 -12.49 23.20 -17.11
C LEU A 76 -13.45 24.39 -17.20
N PHE A 77 -13.04 25.59 -16.77
CA PHE A 77 -13.83 26.83 -16.95
C PHE A 77 -13.98 27.22 -18.42
N ARG A 78 -12.99 26.92 -19.26
CA ARG A 78 -13.08 27.07 -20.72
C ARG A 78 -13.89 25.96 -21.40
N ARG A 79 -14.44 25.01 -20.64
CA ARG A 79 -15.21 23.84 -21.12
C ARG A 79 -14.45 22.98 -22.15
N ASN A 80 -13.11 22.95 -22.06
CA ASN A 80 -12.26 22.13 -22.91
C ASN A 80 -11.98 20.78 -22.24
N ILE A 81 -12.99 19.89 -22.24
CA ILE A 81 -12.92 18.60 -21.53
C ILE A 81 -11.87 17.66 -22.11
N THR A 82 -11.60 17.73 -23.41
CA THR A 82 -10.52 16.95 -24.02
C THR A 82 -9.17 17.23 -23.35
N THR A 83 -8.84 18.51 -23.15
CA THR A 83 -7.60 18.89 -22.46
C THR A 83 -7.64 18.51 -20.99
N VAL A 84 -8.77 18.71 -20.30
CA VAL A 84 -8.93 18.32 -18.89
C VAL A 84 -8.71 16.83 -18.70
N PHE A 85 -9.26 15.99 -19.59
CA PHE A 85 -9.12 14.54 -19.55
C PHE A 85 -7.65 14.10 -19.70
N TYR A 86 -6.93 14.65 -20.67
CA TYR A 86 -5.49 14.36 -20.83
C TYR A 86 -4.66 14.88 -19.66
N LEU A 87 -5.01 16.03 -19.07
CA LEU A 87 -4.37 16.51 -17.86
C LEU A 87 -4.63 15.59 -16.67
N THR A 88 -5.79 14.95 -16.56
CA THR A 88 -6.04 13.92 -15.53
C THR A 88 -5.12 12.71 -15.71
N ILE A 89 -4.91 12.26 -16.95
CA ILE A 89 -3.96 11.17 -17.24
C ILE A 89 -2.54 11.60 -16.83
N ALA A 90 -2.13 12.80 -17.25
CA ALA A 90 -0.83 13.36 -16.87
C ALA A 90 -0.68 13.47 -15.35
N PHE A 91 -1.73 13.91 -14.64
CA PHE A 91 -1.76 13.98 -13.17
C PHE A 91 -1.42 12.63 -12.54
N ILE A 92 -2.10 11.55 -12.97
CA ILE A 92 -1.87 10.19 -12.44
C ILE A 92 -0.43 9.74 -12.73
N VAL A 93 0.05 9.95 -13.96
CA VAL A 93 1.43 9.58 -14.34
C VAL A 93 2.45 10.30 -13.47
N MET A 94 2.27 11.60 -13.21
CA MET A 94 3.18 12.39 -12.40
C MET A 94 3.13 11.99 -10.92
N VAL A 95 1.96 11.64 -10.39
CA VAL A 95 1.84 11.07 -9.03
C VAL A 95 2.59 9.75 -8.93
N ILE A 96 2.49 8.87 -9.92
CA ILE A 96 3.23 7.60 -9.90
C ILE A 96 4.73 7.88 -9.98
N TRP A 97 5.18 8.68 -10.94
CA TRP A 97 6.60 8.91 -11.19
C TRP A 97 7.31 9.63 -10.04
N PHE A 98 6.74 10.73 -9.56
CA PHE A 98 7.36 11.52 -8.48
C PHE A 98 6.89 11.11 -7.08
N GLY A 99 5.76 10.43 -6.95
CA GLY A 99 5.23 9.95 -5.67
C GLY A 99 5.81 8.62 -5.21
N LEU A 100 6.16 7.69 -6.11
CA LEU A 100 6.80 6.43 -5.72
C LEU A 100 8.12 6.62 -4.94
N PRO A 101 9.03 7.53 -5.34
CA PRO A 101 10.21 7.86 -4.54
C PRO A 101 9.90 8.37 -3.12
N LEU A 102 8.70 8.93 -2.89
CA LEU A 102 8.24 9.41 -1.58
C LEU A 102 7.66 8.30 -0.68
N SER A 103 7.62 7.03 -1.13
CA SER A 103 7.11 5.92 -0.33
C SER A 103 7.78 5.82 1.05
N LYS A 104 9.11 6.06 1.12
CA LYS A 104 9.87 6.12 2.37
C LYS A 104 9.40 7.21 3.34
N ALA A 105 8.87 8.32 2.82
CA ALA A 105 8.33 9.40 3.66
C ALA A 105 6.99 9.01 4.32
N ILE A 106 6.32 7.99 3.80
CA ILE A 106 5.06 7.49 4.34
C ILE A 106 5.33 6.37 5.35
N THR A 107 6.37 5.55 5.11
CA THR A 107 6.85 4.47 5.97
C THR A 107 7.70 4.99 7.13
N ILE A 108 7.04 5.40 8.21
CA ILE A 108 7.65 5.80 9.49
C ILE A 108 7.35 4.69 10.52
N ASN A 109 7.97 3.54 10.33
CA ASN A 109 7.92 2.43 11.27
C ASN A 109 9.35 1.95 11.56
N PRO A 110 9.86 2.10 12.80
CA PRO A 110 11.19 1.62 13.15
C PRO A 110 11.29 0.09 13.17
N GLU A 111 10.17 -0.61 13.30
CA GLU A 111 10.09 -2.07 13.24
C GLU A 111 9.79 -2.58 11.82
N TYR A 112 9.79 -1.70 10.80
CA TYR A 112 9.49 -2.09 9.43
C TYR A 112 10.48 -3.15 8.96
N LYS A 113 9.96 -4.33 8.63
CA LYS A 113 10.74 -5.43 8.09
C LYS A 113 9.90 -6.16 7.04
N PRO A 114 10.23 -6.00 5.74
CA PRO A 114 9.44 -6.58 4.67
C PRO A 114 9.58 -8.11 4.63
N PHE A 115 8.54 -8.79 4.17
CA PHE A 115 8.50 -10.24 3.99
C PHE A 115 9.39 -10.70 2.83
N SER A 116 9.70 -9.82 1.88
CA SER A 116 10.72 -10.10 0.85
C SER A 116 12.10 -10.46 1.44
N GLU A 117 12.45 -9.97 2.64
CA GLU A 117 13.68 -10.37 3.33
C GLU A 117 13.63 -11.80 3.90
N LEU A 118 12.43 -12.34 4.14
CA LEU A 118 12.24 -13.67 4.74
C LEU A 118 12.85 -14.77 3.84
N GLN A 119 12.72 -14.66 2.52
CA GLN A 119 13.33 -15.60 1.58
C GLN A 119 14.86 -15.64 1.70
N THR A 120 15.46 -14.48 1.93
CA THR A 120 16.91 -14.39 2.13
C THR A 120 17.30 -15.04 3.45
N TRP A 121 16.49 -14.82 4.50
CA TRP A 121 16.68 -15.45 5.80
C TRP A 121 16.52 -16.98 5.74
N GLU A 122 15.49 -17.49 5.05
CA GLU A 122 15.25 -18.93 4.81
C GLU A 122 16.47 -19.61 4.18
N LYS A 123 17.01 -18.99 3.12
CA LYS A 123 18.20 -19.48 2.41
C LYS A 123 19.46 -19.46 3.29
N GLN A 124 19.63 -18.41 4.10
CA GLN A 124 20.79 -18.27 4.99
C GLN A 124 20.78 -19.29 6.14
N GLN A 125 19.60 -19.55 6.72
CA GLN A 125 19.46 -20.50 7.82
C GLN A 125 19.26 -21.95 7.35
N ASN A 126 19.03 -22.15 6.04
CA ASN A 126 18.65 -23.44 5.46
C ASN A 126 17.45 -24.07 6.18
N LEU A 127 16.45 -23.23 6.49
CA LEU A 127 15.22 -23.61 7.18
C LEU A 127 14.00 -23.22 6.35
N LYS A 128 13.07 -24.15 6.20
CA LYS A 128 11.77 -23.86 5.59
C LYS A 128 10.87 -23.17 6.61
N VAL A 129 10.20 -22.12 6.16
CA VAL A 129 9.24 -21.36 6.97
C VAL A 129 7.82 -21.66 6.49
N TYR A 130 6.93 -21.81 7.45
CA TYR A 130 5.51 -22.06 7.23
C TYR A 130 4.68 -20.95 7.86
N GLU A 131 3.53 -20.66 7.26
CA GLU A 131 2.53 -19.81 7.91
C GLU A 131 1.65 -20.67 8.83
N PHE A 132 1.35 -20.19 10.03
CA PHE A 132 0.53 -20.94 10.96
C PHE A 132 -0.92 -21.10 10.48
N SER A 133 -1.60 -20.01 10.07
CA SER A 133 -3.04 -20.01 9.76
C SER A 133 -3.39 -19.50 8.37
N ASP A 134 -3.06 -18.26 8.06
CA ASP A 134 -3.48 -17.57 6.85
C ASP A 134 -2.63 -16.32 6.65
N MET A 135 -2.49 -15.94 5.38
CA MET A 135 -1.78 -14.73 4.99
C MET A 135 -2.73 -13.77 4.29
N THR A 136 -2.57 -12.49 4.56
CA THR A 136 -3.23 -11.46 3.77
C THR A 136 -2.58 -11.35 2.38
N PRO A 137 -3.34 -10.93 1.34
CA PRO A 137 -2.77 -10.72 0.01
C PRO A 137 -1.51 -9.86 0.04
N GLU A 138 -1.48 -8.80 0.84
CA GLU A 138 -0.34 -7.91 0.97
C GLU A 138 0.96 -8.65 1.36
N LEU A 139 0.89 -9.59 2.30
CA LEU A 139 2.05 -10.39 2.72
C LEU A 139 2.47 -11.41 1.64
N ILE A 140 1.51 -12.02 0.97
CA ILE A 140 1.77 -12.98 -0.13
C ILE A 140 2.51 -12.28 -1.27
N TRP A 141 2.10 -11.06 -1.60
CA TRP A 141 2.69 -10.30 -2.70
C TRP A 141 4.11 -9.84 -2.39
N ASP A 142 4.38 -9.43 -1.14
CA ASP A 142 5.73 -9.02 -0.74
C ASP A 142 6.69 -10.20 -0.53
N TYR A 143 6.19 -11.34 -0.05
CA TYR A 143 6.97 -12.57 -0.01
C TYR A 143 7.31 -13.08 -1.42
N GLY A 144 6.39 -12.96 -2.37
CA GLY A 144 6.63 -13.23 -3.80
C GLY A 144 6.58 -14.70 -4.22
N GLU A 145 6.38 -15.63 -3.28
CA GLU A 145 6.25 -17.07 -3.55
C GLU A 145 5.07 -17.69 -2.79
N LYS A 146 4.77 -18.97 -3.08
CA LYS A 146 3.73 -19.70 -2.37
C LYS A 146 4.27 -20.20 -1.03
N MET A 147 3.71 -19.71 0.07
CA MET A 147 4.01 -20.21 1.42
C MET A 147 3.08 -21.37 1.81
N GLU A 148 3.62 -22.37 2.51
CA GLU A 148 2.83 -23.47 3.03
C GLU A 148 2.17 -23.11 4.36
N VAL A 149 0.88 -23.41 4.47
CA VAL A 149 0.06 -23.12 5.64
C VAL A 149 -0.14 -24.39 6.46
N LEU A 150 0.18 -24.33 7.76
CA LEU A 150 0.10 -25.48 8.67
C LEU A 150 -1.35 -25.80 9.06
N LYS A 151 -2.11 -24.79 9.47
CA LYS A 151 -3.50 -24.96 9.90
C LYS A 151 -4.45 -24.66 8.73
N LYS A 152 -5.16 -25.69 8.29
CA LYS A 152 -6.27 -25.55 7.35
C LYS A 152 -7.54 -26.01 8.03
N GLU A 153 -8.47 -25.07 8.25
CA GLU A 153 -9.74 -25.33 8.92
C GLU A 153 -9.51 -25.94 10.33
N GLU A 154 -9.90 -27.20 10.54
CA GLU A 154 -9.73 -27.91 11.81
C GLU A 154 -8.46 -28.78 11.87
N ASN A 155 -7.77 -28.98 10.74
CA ASN A 155 -6.62 -29.86 10.66
C ASN A 155 -5.31 -29.07 10.69
N THR A 156 -4.42 -29.42 11.62
CA THR A 156 -3.05 -28.87 11.68
C THR A 156 -2.06 -29.89 11.15
N ARG A 157 -1.38 -29.55 10.06
CA ARG A 157 -0.30 -30.35 9.49
C ARG A 157 1.00 -29.96 10.18
N ILE A 158 1.63 -30.92 10.84
CA ILE A 158 2.94 -30.71 11.48
C ILE A 158 4.02 -31.12 10.48
N PRO A 159 5.03 -30.26 10.22
CA PRO A 159 6.14 -30.61 9.34
C PRO A 159 6.94 -31.83 9.83
N GLU A 160 7.47 -32.63 8.91
CA GLU A 160 8.28 -33.82 9.24
C GLU A 160 9.68 -33.42 9.73
N GLU A 161 10.16 -32.24 9.33
CA GLU A 161 11.45 -31.68 9.70
C GLU A 161 11.64 -31.59 11.23
N ASN A 162 12.88 -31.77 11.68
CA ASN A 162 13.23 -31.63 13.10
C ASN A 162 13.23 -30.18 13.58
N GLN A 163 13.51 -29.25 12.66
CA GLN A 163 13.57 -27.82 12.91
C GLN A 163 12.97 -27.08 11.72
N PHE A 164 12.07 -26.13 11.99
CA PHE A 164 11.41 -25.32 10.97
C PHE A 164 11.01 -23.96 11.53
N GLY A 165 10.80 -22.99 10.63
CA GLY A 165 10.27 -21.69 10.98
C GLY A 165 8.75 -21.67 10.92
N VAL A 166 8.11 -20.94 11.83
CA VAL A 166 6.66 -20.70 11.80
C VAL A 166 6.40 -19.21 11.96
N LEU A 167 5.71 -18.63 10.98
CA LEU A 167 5.13 -17.29 11.07
C LEU A 167 3.78 -17.38 11.76
N VAL A 168 3.60 -16.55 12.79
CA VAL A 168 2.42 -16.56 13.64
C VAL A 168 1.85 -15.15 13.74
N GLN A 169 0.55 -15.01 13.45
CA GLN A 169 -0.20 -13.78 13.72
C GLN A 169 -0.46 -13.64 15.22
N GLU A 170 -0.51 -12.41 15.71
CA GLU A 170 -0.77 -12.09 17.12
C GLU A 170 -1.99 -12.83 17.69
N GLU A 171 -3.09 -12.82 16.95
CA GLU A 171 -4.36 -13.46 17.33
C GLU A 171 -4.25 -14.99 17.48
N ASN A 172 -3.28 -15.61 16.80
CA ASN A 172 -3.08 -17.06 16.78
C ASN A 172 -1.92 -17.51 17.70
N LEU A 173 -1.31 -16.61 18.46
CA LEU A 173 -0.18 -16.94 19.33
C LEU A 173 -0.52 -17.99 20.39
N GLU A 174 -1.70 -17.90 21.03
CA GLU A 174 -2.11 -18.87 22.05
C GLU A 174 -2.35 -20.25 21.42
N GLN A 175 -3.05 -20.31 20.28
CA GLN A 175 -3.27 -21.58 19.59
C GLN A 175 -1.98 -22.21 19.06
N PHE A 176 -1.04 -21.40 18.55
CA PHE A 176 0.30 -21.85 18.20
C PHE A 176 1.02 -22.44 19.41
N LYS A 177 0.88 -21.81 20.58
CA LYS A 177 1.48 -22.32 21.81
C LYS A 177 0.86 -23.65 22.25
N GLU A 178 -0.44 -23.83 22.09
CA GLU A 178 -1.11 -25.10 22.39
C GLU A 178 -0.72 -26.20 21.41
N THR A 179 -0.63 -25.88 20.12
CA THR A 179 -0.27 -26.83 19.05
C THR A 179 1.15 -27.39 19.24
N PHE A 180 2.10 -26.52 19.57
CA PHE A 180 3.51 -26.85 19.71
C PHE A 180 3.98 -26.88 21.16
N HIS A 181 3.12 -27.32 22.09
CA HIS A 181 3.45 -27.34 23.53
C HIS A 181 4.61 -28.27 23.88
N ASN A 182 4.77 -29.38 23.14
CA ASN A 182 5.86 -30.35 23.31
C ASN A 182 7.14 -29.98 22.53
N TYR A 183 7.19 -28.81 21.91
CA TYR A 183 8.30 -28.38 21.08
C TYR A 183 9.04 -27.23 21.75
N LYS A 184 10.36 -27.15 21.53
CA LYS A 184 11.10 -25.94 21.87
C LYS A 184 10.74 -24.85 20.85
N ARG A 185 10.36 -23.67 21.32
CA ARG A 185 9.98 -22.51 20.49
C ARG A 185 10.85 -21.33 20.86
N GLU A 186 11.49 -20.74 19.86
CA GLU A 186 12.37 -19.59 20.03
C GLU A 186 11.92 -18.47 19.10
N ARG A 187 11.60 -17.30 19.66
CA ARG A 187 11.21 -16.12 18.87
C ARG A 187 12.45 -15.48 18.26
N ILE A 188 12.48 -15.34 16.94
CA ILE A 188 13.64 -14.81 16.21
C ILE A 188 13.46 -13.35 15.84
N ALA A 189 12.34 -13.02 15.19
CA ALA A 189 12.12 -11.67 14.68
C ALA A 189 10.63 -11.42 14.45
N ARG A 190 10.26 -10.13 14.39
CA ARG A 190 8.99 -9.69 13.85
C ARG A 190 9.21 -9.24 12.40
N TYR A 191 8.34 -9.70 11.50
CA TYR A 191 8.21 -9.15 10.15
C TYR A 191 6.98 -8.25 10.14
N ASP A 192 7.17 -6.96 9.93
CA ASP A 192 6.12 -5.95 10.02
C ASP A 192 6.12 -5.08 8.76
N MET A 193 5.05 -5.17 7.98
CA MET A 193 4.84 -4.38 6.78
C MET A 193 4.04 -3.09 7.01
N ASN A 194 3.70 -2.77 8.26
CA ASN A 194 2.96 -1.56 8.55
C ASN A 194 3.81 -0.31 8.26
N PRO A 195 3.29 0.65 7.47
CA PRO A 195 4.01 1.89 7.22
C PRO A 195 4.20 2.76 8.46
N LYS A 196 3.35 2.61 9.48
CA LYS A 196 3.45 3.35 10.75
C LYS A 196 3.66 2.34 11.86
N GLY A 197 4.47 2.67 12.86
CA GLY A 197 4.76 1.77 13.98
C GLY A 197 3.55 1.49 14.90
N PRO A 198 3.73 0.61 15.90
CA PRO A 198 2.65 0.06 16.74
C PRO A 198 1.81 1.12 17.49
N ASN A 199 2.40 2.28 17.78
CA ASN A 199 1.70 3.38 18.46
C ASN A 199 0.67 4.10 17.57
N SER A 200 0.63 3.81 16.27
CA SER A 200 -0.35 4.39 15.34
C SER A 200 -1.67 3.63 15.33
N ARG A 201 -2.79 4.35 15.30
CA ARG A 201 -4.14 3.77 15.06
C ARG A 201 -4.27 3.08 13.71
N THR A 202 -3.35 3.36 12.78
CA THR A 202 -3.31 2.74 11.45
C THR A 202 -2.46 1.48 11.40
N HIS A 203 -1.74 1.12 12.47
CA HIS A 203 -1.02 -0.15 12.55
C HIS A 203 -2.03 -1.29 12.63
N LYS A 204 -1.82 -2.33 11.82
CA LYS A 204 -2.75 -3.46 11.64
C LYS A 204 -2.05 -4.76 12.00
N THR A 205 -2.67 -5.53 12.90
CA THR A 205 -2.20 -6.85 13.33
C THR A 205 -2.05 -7.83 12.18
N ARG A 206 -2.97 -7.77 11.21
CA ARG A 206 -2.95 -8.62 10.01
C ARG A 206 -1.72 -8.45 9.10
N LEU A 207 -0.99 -7.33 9.22
CA LEU A 207 0.15 -6.98 8.35
C LEU A 207 1.52 -7.26 9.00
N TYR A 208 1.55 -7.95 10.14
CA TYR A 208 2.79 -8.41 10.73
C TYR A 208 2.69 -9.86 11.19
N ARG A 209 3.85 -10.52 11.32
CA ARG A 209 3.97 -11.89 11.85
C ARG A 209 5.18 -11.97 12.79
N GLU A 210 5.04 -12.76 13.83
CA GLU A 210 6.16 -13.18 14.68
C GLU A 210 6.75 -14.47 14.09
N LEU A 211 8.05 -14.46 13.83
CA LEU A 211 8.79 -15.64 13.39
C LEU A 211 9.32 -16.40 14.60
N PHE A 212 8.94 -17.68 14.69
CA PHE A 212 9.48 -18.63 15.65
C PHE A 212 10.25 -19.74 14.96
N ILE A 213 11.36 -20.17 15.55
CA ILE A 213 11.96 -21.46 15.24
C ILE A 213 11.35 -22.50 16.18
N VAL A 214 10.82 -23.57 15.60
CA VAL A 214 10.20 -24.69 16.31
C VAL A 214 11.12 -25.89 16.13
N THR A 215 11.51 -26.53 17.24
CA THR A 215 12.42 -27.69 17.26
C THR A 215 11.78 -28.84 18.03
N LYS A 216 11.78 -30.04 17.43
CA LYS A 216 11.36 -31.29 18.07
C LYS A 216 12.32 -31.61 19.23
N GLN A 217 11.77 -32.00 20.37
CA GLN A 217 12.54 -32.51 21.51
C GLN A 217 12.79 -34.01 21.37
#